data_AF-A0A8X8BUD0-F1
#
_entry.id   AF-A0A8X8BUD0-F1
#
_cell.length_a   1.000
_cell.length_b   1.000
_cell.length_c   1.000
_cell.angle_alpha   90.00
_cell.angle_beta   90.00
_cell.angle_gamma   90.00
#
_symmetry.space_group_name_H-M   'P 1'
#
loop_
_entity.id
_entity.type
_entity.pdbx_description
1 polymer ?
#
loop_
_entity_poly.entity_id
_entity_poly.type
_entity_poly.pdbx_seq_one_letter_code
_entity_poly.pdbx_strand_id
1 'polypeptide(L)'
;MAVPSQCIVPRTFILKPGMVLFLGGLGRVDYIKGQNSCWLSVVASNQLPVHISRLERAEELYAKHAGKTTLLGVPTGGAERMQQFPALEPHDVEVDGLGPREAAADIQLFSAGWVAVTAAATEKMLFRVHTPAGTTPGLRRPPLLPYIVTLKGERIRKTPAYKALKPEAPAEVKRPRR
;
A
#
# COMPACT_ATOMS: atom_id res chain seq x y z
N MET A 1 4.41 -0.73 15.43
CA MET A 1 3.43 0.30 15.84
C MET A 1 2.84 0.95 14.59
N ALA A 2 1.54 1.25 14.55
CA ALA A 2 0.91 1.85 13.36
C ALA A 2 1.24 3.34 13.18
N VAL A 3 1.51 4.05 14.28
CA VAL A 3 1.94 5.45 14.27
C VAL A 3 3.41 5.54 13.85
N PRO A 4 3.77 6.39 12.87
CA PRO A 4 5.15 6.57 12.44
C PRO A 4 5.94 7.36 13.48
N SER A 5 7.12 6.86 13.87
CA SER A 5 8.10 7.55 14.72
C SER A 5 9.28 8.15 13.94
N GLN A 6 9.32 7.88 12.62
CA GLN A 6 10.36 8.31 11.70
C GLN A 6 9.70 8.78 10.40
N CYS A 7 10.47 9.47 9.56
CA CYS A 7 10.02 9.85 8.22
C CYS A 7 9.53 8.61 7.44
N ILE A 8 8.34 8.71 6.85
CA ILE A 8 7.76 7.62 6.06
C ILE A 8 8.55 7.49 4.76
N VAL A 9 8.99 6.26 4.48
CA VAL A 9 9.67 5.93 3.22
C VAL A 9 8.67 5.18 2.33
N PRO A 10 8.31 5.72 1.16
CA PRO A 10 7.41 5.03 0.23
C PRO A 10 7.96 3.67 -0.19
N ARG A 11 7.14 2.63 -0.11
CA ARG A 11 7.52 1.26 -0.51
C ARG A 11 6.71 0.85 -1.73
N THR A 12 7.41 0.56 -2.83
CA THR A 12 6.74 0.30 -4.12
C THR A 12 6.76 -1.18 -4.48
N PHE A 13 5.61 -1.66 -4.96
CA PHE A 13 5.39 -3.03 -5.40
C PHE A 13 4.79 -3.05 -6.79
N ILE A 14 5.12 -4.06 -7.61
CA ILE A 14 4.45 -4.33 -8.89
C ILE A 14 3.42 -5.46 -8.70
N LEU A 15 2.18 -5.20 -9.10
CA LEU A 15 1.09 -6.15 -9.04
C LEU A 15 0.54 -6.43 -10.44
N LYS A 16 0.03 -7.65 -10.62
CA LYS A 16 -0.75 -8.08 -11.77
C LYS A 16 -2.21 -8.28 -11.35
N PRO A 17 -3.16 -8.28 -12.30
CA PRO A 17 -4.52 -8.72 -12.01
C PRO A 17 -4.50 -10.10 -11.31
N GLY A 18 -5.33 -10.27 -10.27
CA GLY A 18 -5.35 -11.45 -9.40
C GLY A 18 -4.30 -11.43 -8.28
N MET A 19 -3.62 -10.32 -8.03
CA MET A 19 -2.71 -10.14 -6.90
C MET A 19 -3.29 -9.21 -5.84
N VAL A 20 -2.80 -9.37 -4.61
CA VAL A 20 -3.29 -8.67 -3.41
C VAL A 20 -2.14 -8.04 -2.66
N LEU A 21 -2.35 -6.81 -2.17
CA LEU A 21 -1.48 -6.12 -1.22
C LEU A 21 -2.16 -6.05 0.15
N PHE A 22 -1.53 -6.63 1.17
CA PHE A 22 -1.90 -6.45 2.57
C PHE A 22 -1.03 -5.38 3.23
N LEU A 23 -1.64 -4.49 4.00
CA LEU A 23 -0.94 -3.57 4.92
C LEU A 23 -1.18 -4.04 6.36
N GLY A 24 -0.35 -4.98 6.81
CA GLY A 24 -0.65 -5.80 7.97
C GLY A 24 -2.02 -6.48 7.85
N GLY A 25 -2.65 -6.73 8.99
CA GLY A 25 -4.06 -7.09 9.09
C GLY A 25 -5.03 -5.90 9.08
N LEU A 26 -4.54 -4.67 8.83
CA LEU A 26 -5.34 -3.43 8.94
C LEU A 26 -6.14 -3.11 7.68
N GLY A 27 -5.64 -3.50 6.51
CA GLY A 27 -6.27 -3.18 5.24
C GLY A 27 -5.66 -3.98 4.10
N ARG A 28 -6.41 -4.10 3.02
CA ARG A 28 -6.06 -4.94 1.87
C ARG A 28 -6.52 -4.29 0.56
N VAL A 29 -5.72 -4.40 -0.48
CA VAL A 29 -6.01 -3.89 -1.83
C VAL A 29 -5.84 -5.02 -2.82
N ASP A 30 -6.94 -5.43 -3.44
CA ASP A 30 -7.00 -6.52 -4.39
C ASP A 30 -7.06 -5.94 -5.81
N TYR A 31 -6.14 -6.34 -6.70
CA TYR A 31 -6.18 -5.94 -8.10
C TYR A 31 -7.07 -6.93 -8.88
N ILE A 32 -8.34 -6.58 -9.07
CA ILE A 32 -9.37 -7.51 -9.58
C ILE A 32 -9.33 -7.60 -11.10
N LYS A 33 -9.40 -6.46 -11.81
CA LYS A 33 -9.42 -6.42 -13.28
C LYS A 33 -8.46 -5.39 -13.82
N GLY A 34 -7.77 -5.74 -14.89
CA GLY A 34 -6.89 -4.91 -15.69
C GLY A 34 -6.20 -5.79 -16.73
N GLN A 35 -5.55 -5.18 -17.70
CA GLN A 35 -4.78 -5.87 -18.75
C GLN A 35 -3.31 -6.02 -18.35
N ASN A 36 -2.74 -5.00 -17.71
CA ASN A 36 -1.31 -4.90 -17.45
C ASN A 36 -0.98 -4.87 -15.95
N SER A 37 0.32 -4.97 -15.66
CA SER A 37 0.79 -4.76 -14.29
C SER A 37 0.71 -3.28 -13.91
N CYS A 38 0.48 -3.00 -12.63
CA CYS A 38 0.54 -1.65 -12.06
C CYS A 38 1.57 -1.59 -10.93
N TRP A 39 2.01 -0.38 -10.59
CA TRP A 39 2.79 -0.11 -9.40
C TRP A 39 1.90 0.44 -8.30
N LEU A 40 2.05 -0.12 -7.11
CA LEU A 40 1.45 0.35 -5.87
C LEU A 40 2.56 0.88 -4.96
N SER A 41 2.58 2.19 -4.73
CA SER A 41 3.51 2.84 -3.79
C SER A 41 2.80 3.09 -2.47
N VAL A 42 3.14 2.30 -1.46
CA VAL A 42 2.56 2.37 -0.11
C VAL A 42 3.22 3.49 0.68
N VAL A 43 2.41 4.42 1.19
CA VAL A 43 2.83 5.48 2.11
C VAL A 43 2.11 5.27 3.44
N ALA A 44 2.84 4.65 4.36
CA ALA A 44 2.36 4.22 5.67
C ALA A 44 3.56 4.07 6.62
N SER A 45 3.34 3.92 7.92
CA SER A 45 4.43 3.69 8.88
C SER A 45 5.39 2.58 8.41
N ASN A 46 6.70 2.85 8.48
CA ASN A 46 7.74 1.90 8.03
C ASN A 46 7.72 0.58 8.82
N GLN A 47 7.12 0.58 10.01
CA GLN A 47 6.95 -0.60 10.85
C GLN A 47 5.72 -1.45 10.47
N LEU A 48 4.82 -0.95 9.62
CA LEU A 48 3.69 -1.73 9.14
C LEU A 48 4.16 -2.71 8.07
N PRO A 49 4.01 -4.03 8.25
CA PRO A 49 4.40 -5.00 7.25
C PRO A 49 3.54 -4.85 6.00
N VAL A 50 4.14 -4.99 4.82
CA VAL A 50 3.41 -5.09 3.55
C VAL A 50 3.65 -6.48 2.99
N HIS A 51 2.58 -7.17 2.65
CA HIS A 51 2.66 -8.51 2.08
C HIS A 51 1.90 -8.59 0.75
N ILE A 52 2.54 -9.18 -0.25
CA ILE A 52 1.94 -9.41 -1.56
C ILE A 52 1.64 -10.90 -1.73
N SER A 53 0.41 -11.22 -2.10
CA SER A 53 -0.04 -12.61 -2.33
C SER A 53 -0.94 -12.71 -3.57
N ARG A 54 -1.43 -13.92 -3.85
CA ARG A 54 -2.46 -14.18 -4.86
C ARG A 54 -3.85 -14.01 -4.25
N LEU A 55 -4.78 -13.50 -5.07
CA LEU A 55 -6.17 -13.26 -4.68
C LEU A 55 -6.86 -14.54 -4.20
N GLU A 56 -6.63 -15.66 -4.88
CA GLU A 56 -7.21 -16.96 -4.55
C GLU A 56 -6.90 -17.44 -3.11
N ARG A 57 -5.81 -16.96 -2.50
CA ARG A 57 -5.37 -17.34 -1.15
C ARG A 57 -5.56 -16.21 -0.13
N ALA A 58 -6.13 -15.08 -0.53
CA ALA A 58 -6.17 -13.88 0.31
C ALA A 58 -6.97 -14.12 1.59
N GLU A 59 -8.14 -14.76 1.48
CA GLU A 59 -8.99 -15.07 2.63
C GLU A 59 -8.32 -16.05 3.60
N GLU A 60 -7.77 -17.16 3.08
CA GLU A 60 -7.06 -18.16 3.89
C GLU A 60 -5.86 -17.54 4.63
N LEU A 61 -5.08 -16.72 3.91
CA LEU A 61 -3.89 -16.06 4.46
C LEU A 61 -4.29 -15.09 5.58
N TYR A 62 -5.36 -14.31 5.40
CA TYR A 62 -5.85 -13.40 6.41
C TYR A 62 -6.30 -14.16 7.67
N ALA A 63 -7.16 -15.18 7.52
CA ALA A 63 -7.65 -15.98 8.65
C ALA A 63 -6.52 -16.65 9.45
N LYS A 64 -5.48 -17.13 8.75
CA LYS A 64 -4.34 -17.82 9.37
C LYS A 64 -3.34 -16.88 10.03
N HIS A 65 -3.12 -15.69 9.49
CA HIS A 65 -1.98 -14.85 9.86
C HIS A 65 -2.32 -13.52 10.52
N ALA A 66 -3.54 -12.98 10.36
CA ALA A 66 -3.93 -11.69 10.93
C ALA A 66 -3.77 -11.69 12.45
N GLY A 67 -2.98 -10.73 12.96
CA GLY A 67 -2.64 -10.59 14.38
C GLY A 67 -1.75 -11.70 14.98
N LYS A 68 -1.42 -12.76 14.21
CA LYS A 68 -0.75 -13.97 14.72
C LYS A 68 0.72 -14.06 14.31
N THR A 69 1.06 -13.66 13.09
CA THR A 69 2.44 -13.73 12.58
C THR A 69 2.94 -12.36 12.16
N THR A 70 4.25 -12.18 12.02
CA THR A 70 4.85 -10.91 11.55
C THR A 70 4.36 -10.49 10.16
N LEU A 71 3.82 -11.44 9.37
CA LEU A 71 3.29 -11.20 8.03
C LEU A 71 2.12 -10.22 8.03
N LEU A 72 1.16 -10.43 8.95
CA LEU A 72 -0.06 -9.62 9.11
C LEU A 72 -0.24 -9.21 10.59
N GLY A 73 0.86 -9.02 11.31
CA GLY A 73 0.88 -8.93 12.78
C GLY A 73 0.42 -7.60 13.37
N VAL A 74 -0.14 -6.72 12.55
CA VAL A 74 -0.73 -5.46 12.99
C VAL A 74 -2.23 -5.48 12.63
N PRO A 75 -3.16 -5.30 13.57
CA PRO A 75 -2.96 -4.83 14.94
C PRO A 75 -2.22 -5.84 15.82
N THR A 76 -1.36 -5.33 16.72
CA THR A 76 -0.60 -6.14 17.68
C THR A 76 -1.48 -6.55 18.85
N GLY A 77 -1.28 -7.74 19.41
CA GLY A 77 -2.07 -8.26 20.53
C GLY A 77 -2.77 -9.60 20.25
N GLY A 78 -2.35 -10.33 19.22
CA GLY A 78 -2.78 -11.70 19.02
C GLY A 78 -4.24 -11.84 18.59
N ALA A 79 -4.80 -13.03 18.85
CA ALA A 79 -6.17 -13.37 18.50
C ALA A 79 -7.20 -12.51 19.27
N GLU A 80 -6.94 -12.18 20.54
CA GLU A 80 -7.83 -11.35 21.36
C GLU A 80 -8.02 -9.95 20.74
N ARG A 81 -6.92 -9.31 20.30
CA ARG A 81 -7.01 -8.02 19.64
C ARG A 81 -7.78 -8.09 18.34
N MET A 82 -7.62 -9.18 17.58
CA MET A 82 -8.32 -9.41 16.32
C MET A 82 -9.81 -9.64 16.51
N GLN A 83 -10.26 -10.28 17.59
CA GLN A 83 -11.69 -10.42 17.91
C GLN A 83 -12.37 -9.06 18.12
N GLN A 84 -11.64 -8.08 18.63
CA GLN A 84 -12.11 -6.71 18.83
C GLN A 84 -11.82 -5.80 17.64
N PHE A 85 -11.11 -6.28 16.63
CA PHE A 85 -10.81 -5.50 15.44
C PHE A 85 -11.97 -5.64 14.45
N PRO A 86 -12.51 -4.54 13.88
CA PRO A 86 -13.61 -4.64 12.93
C PRO A 86 -13.25 -5.51 11.73
N ALA A 87 -14.20 -6.30 11.25
CA ALA A 87 -14.04 -7.09 10.04
C ALA A 87 -13.69 -6.17 8.84
N LEU A 88 -12.95 -6.68 7.86
CA LEU A 88 -12.62 -5.90 6.68
C LEU A 88 -13.71 -6.04 5.60
N GLU A 89 -14.38 -4.94 5.29
CA GLU A 89 -15.45 -4.85 4.30
C GLU A 89 -14.90 -4.42 2.93
N PRO A 90 -15.34 -5.06 1.83
CA PRO A 90 -14.88 -4.76 0.48
C PRO A 90 -15.54 -3.50 -0.10
N HIS A 91 -14.76 -2.70 -0.80
CA HIS A 91 -15.21 -1.55 -1.57
C HIS A 91 -14.51 -1.51 -2.92
N ASP A 92 -15.28 -1.48 -4.00
CA ASP A 92 -14.71 -1.45 -5.35
C ASP A 92 -14.38 -0.02 -5.77
N VAL A 93 -13.17 0.19 -6.31
CA VAL A 93 -12.69 1.46 -6.84
C VAL A 93 -12.07 1.26 -8.21
N GLU A 94 -12.42 2.12 -9.15
CA GLU A 94 -11.84 2.15 -10.48
C GLU A 94 -10.72 3.19 -10.54
N VAL A 95 -9.67 2.93 -11.31
CA VAL A 95 -8.55 3.86 -11.54
C VAL A 95 -8.08 3.75 -12.99
N ASP A 96 -7.98 4.89 -13.67
CA ASP A 96 -7.42 4.99 -15.02
C ASP A 96 -5.96 5.43 -14.96
N GLY A 97 -5.06 4.69 -15.59
CA GLY A 97 -3.63 4.99 -15.59
C GLY A 97 -3.29 6.23 -16.41
N LEU A 98 -2.32 7.02 -15.91
CA LEU A 98 -1.82 8.24 -16.56
C LEU A 98 -0.48 8.03 -17.29
N GLY A 99 0.22 6.93 -17.00
CA GLY A 99 1.56 6.66 -17.53
C GLY A 99 2.51 6.12 -16.46
N PRO A 100 3.62 5.49 -16.86
CA PRO A 100 4.49 4.74 -15.93
C PRO A 100 5.29 5.61 -14.94
N ARG A 101 5.24 6.94 -15.08
CA ARG A 101 5.99 7.89 -14.24
C ARG A 101 5.10 8.68 -13.28
N GLU A 102 3.78 8.59 -13.42
CA GLU A 102 2.82 9.39 -12.68
C GLU A 102 1.77 8.51 -12.02
N ALA A 103 1.53 8.72 -10.73
CA ALA A 103 0.40 8.17 -10.03
C ALA A 103 -0.89 8.79 -10.57
N ALA A 104 -1.90 7.95 -10.72
CA ALA A 104 -3.24 8.32 -11.16
C ALA A 104 -4.16 8.70 -9.98
N ALA A 105 -4.01 8.01 -8.86
CA ALA A 105 -4.84 8.20 -7.67
C ALA A 105 -4.14 7.70 -6.40
N ASP A 106 -4.59 8.18 -5.25
CA ASP A 106 -4.28 7.59 -3.95
C ASP A 106 -5.52 6.85 -3.41
N ILE A 107 -5.36 5.56 -3.10
CA ILE A 107 -6.34 4.77 -2.36
C ILE A 107 -6.03 4.90 -0.86
N GLN A 108 -6.91 5.53 -0.10
CA GLN A 108 -6.75 5.74 1.35
C GLN A 108 -7.17 4.49 2.14
N LEU A 109 -6.31 4.07 3.07
CA LEU A 109 -6.53 2.96 3.99
C LEU A 109 -6.73 3.51 5.42
N PHE A 110 -7.69 4.42 5.60
CA PHE A 110 -7.96 5.16 6.85
C PHE A 110 -6.71 5.79 7.45
N SER A 111 -6.59 5.71 8.77
CA SER A 111 -5.44 6.17 9.53
C SER A 111 -4.18 5.33 9.33
N ALA A 112 -4.22 4.23 8.56
CA ALA A 112 -3.03 3.41 8.34
C ALA A 112 -2.10 3.99 7.26
N GLY A 113 -2.63 4.82 6.36
CA GLY A 113 -1.88 5.44 5.26
C GLY A 113 -2.65 5.39 3.95
N TRP A 114 -1.92 5.46 2.83
CA TRP A 114 -2.50 5.32 1.49
C TRP A 114 -1.61 4.54 0.54
N VAL A 115 -2.18 4.14 -0.59
CA VAL A 115 -1.50 3.47 -1.69
C VAL A 115 -1.67 4.32 -2.94
N ALA A 116 -0.58 4.87 -3.45
CA ALA A 116 -0.57 5.55 -4.74
C ALA A 116 -0.53 4.52 -5.88
N VAL A 117 -1.44 4.65 -6.84
CA VAL A 117 -1.58 3.74 -7.99
C VAL A 117 -0.94 4.38 -9.22
N THR A 118 0.04 3.71 -9.83
CA THR A 118 0.64 4.11 -11.10
C THR A 118 0.51 2.98 -12.11
N ALA A 119 0.07 3.28 -13.32
CA ALA A 119 -0.05 2.30 -14.39
C ALA A 119 0.18 2.96 -15.76
N ALA A 120 0.30 2.12 -16.81
CA ALA A 120 0.38 2.60 -18.18
C ALA A 120 -0.78 3.55 -18.53
N ALA A 121 -0.55 4.48 -19.44
CA ALA A 121 -1.59 5.41 -19.86
C ALA A 121 -2.79 4.64 -20.42
N THR A 122 -4.01 5.09 -20.10
CA THR A 122 -5.29 4.49 -20.54
C THR A 122 -5.59 3.08 -20.01
N GLU A 123 -4.75 2.54 -19.12
CA GLU A 123 -5.00 1.28 -18.43
C GLU A 123 -6.17 1.46 -17.45
N LYS A 124 -7.28 0.74 -17.66
CA LYS A 124 -8.42 0.72 -16.74
C LYS A 124 -8.25 -0.38 -15.71
N MET A 125 -8.24 -0.02 -14.44
CA MET A 125 -8.03 -0.96 -13.34
C MET A 125 -9.22 -0.93 -12.38
N LEU A 126 -9.68 -2.11 -12.00
CA LEU A 126 -10.63 -2.31 -10.92
C LEU A 126 -9.87 -2.88 -9.71
N PHE A 127 -9.90 -2.15 -8.61
CA PHE A 127 -9.42 -2.60 -7.32
C PHE A 127 -10.57 -2.87 -6.37
N ARG A 128 -10.42 -3.86 -5.50
CA ARG A 128 -11.29 -4.07 -4.34
C ARG A 128 -10.49 -3.80 -3.07
N VAL A 129 -10.93 -2.80 -2.31
CA VAL A 129 -10.24 -2.30 -1.13
C VAL A 129 -10.99 -2.77 0.10
N HIS A 130 -10.30 -3.52 0.94
CA HIS A 130 -10.81 -4.11 2.16
C HIS A 130 -10.42 -3.28 3.36
N THR A 131 -11.42 -2.83 4.10
CA THR A 131 -11.31 -1.77 5.09
C THR A 131 -12.09 -2.08 6.36
N PRO A 132 -11.64 -1.70 7.56
CA PRO A 132 -12.37 -1.98 8.79
C PRO A 132 -13.84 -1.54 8.70
N ALA A 133 -14.77 -2.37 9.17
CA ALA A 133 -16.21 -2.10 9.07
C ALA A 133 -16.57 -0.73 9.66
N GLY A 134 -17.52 -0.05 9.02
CA GLY A 134 -17.90 1.32 9.36
C GLY A 134 -16.94 2.39 8.83
N THR A 135 -16.02 2.01 7.94
CA THR A 135 -15.08 2.93 7.32
C THR A 135 -15.03 2.72 5.80
N THR A 136 -15.06 3.80 5.03
CA THR A 136 -15.03 3.78 3.56
C THR A 136 -13.68 4.26 3.03
N PRO A 137 -13.01 3.52 2.13
CA PRO A 137 -11.75 3.97 1.56
C PRO A 137 -11.97 5.24 0.73
N GLY A 138 -11.20 6.28 1.03
CA GLY A 138 -11.17 7.47 0.20
C GLY A 138 -10.41 7.22 -1.09
N LEU A 139 -10.94 7.68 -2.23
CA LEU A 139 -10.20 7.73 -3.50
C LEU A 139 -9.85 9.18 -3.79
N ARG A 140 -8.55 9.50 -3.80
CA ARG A 140 -8.08 10.87 -4.02
C ARG A 140 -7.48 11.04 -5.41
N ARG A 141 -7.97 12.07 -6.11
CA ARG A 141 -7.49 12.53 -7.42
C ARG A 141 -7.49 14.07 -7.41
N PRO A 142 -6.40 14.75 -7.78
CA PRO A 142 -5.08 14.21 -8.12
C PRO A 142 -4.37 13.62 -6.88
N PRO A 143 -3.40 12.72 -7.07
CA PRO A 143 -2.63 12.15 -5.97
C PRO A 143 -1.71 13.19 -5.32
N LEU A 144 -1.26 12.87 -4.10
CA LEU A 144 -0.55 13.78 -3.19
C LEU A 144 0.89 13.96 -3.63
N LEU A 145 1.47 12.88 -4.15
CA LEU A 145 2.82 12.81 -4.69
C LEU A 145 2.74 12.19 -6.09
N PRO A 146 2.47 12.98 -7.14
CA PRO A 146 2.25 12.46 -8.49
C PRO A 146 3.42 11.62 -9.01
N TYR A 147 4.66 11.99 -8.70
CA TYR A 147 5.86 11.28 -9.17
C TYR A 147 6.39 10.24 -8.17
N ILE A 148 5.62 9.82 -7.16
CA ILE A 148 6.08 8.93 -6.09
C ILE A 148 6.68 7.61 -6.59
N VAL A 149 6.18 7.08 -7.71
CA VAL A 149 6.68 5.84 -8.34
C VAL A 149 8.15 5.96 -8.77
N THR A 150 8.67 7.18 -8.94
CA THR A 150 10.07 7.44 -9.32
C THR A 150 11.03 7.29 -8.14
N LEU A 151 10.51 7.28 -6.89
CA LEU A 151 11.30 7.07 -5.66
C LEU A 151 11.63 5.59 -5.39
N LYS A 152 11.20 4.67 -6.26
CA LYS A 152 11.60 3.26 -6.18
C LYS A 152 12.98 3.06 -6.80
N GLY A 153 13.82 2.28 -6.13
CA GLY A 153 15.10 1.83 -6.66
C GLY A 153 14.94 0.63 -7.60
N GLU A 154 15.95 -0.24 -7.63
CA GLU A 154 15.90 -1.46 -8.43
C GLU A 154 14.86 -2.47 -7.93
N ARG A 155 14.35 -3.29 -8.84
CA ARG A 155 13.47 -4.40 -8.49
C ARG A 155 14.24 -5.46 -7.70
N ILE A 156 13.70 -5.90 -6.57
CA ILE A 156 14.27 -7.00 -5.79
C ILE A 156 14.01 -8.31 -6.53
N ARG A 157 15.09 -9.02 -6.88
CA ARG A 157 15.07 -10.23 -7.72
C ARG A 157 14.04 -11.25 -7.21
N LYS A 158 13.21 -11.77 -8.13
CA LYS A 158 12.14 -12.75 -7.88
C LYS A 158 11.03 -12.30 -6.91
N THR A 159 10.92 -11.01 -6.61
CA THR A 159 9.83 -10.49 -5.76
C THR A 159 9.04 -9.40 -6.49
N PRO A 160 7.83 -9.07 -6.01
CA PRO A 160 7.09 -7.89 -6.48
C PRO A 160 7.64 -6.57 -5.92
N ALA A 161 8.55 -6.60 -4.95
CA ALA A 161 9.04 -5.42 -4.26
C ALA A 161 10.19 -4.73 -5.00
N TYR A 162 10.29 -3.42 -4.80
CA TYR A 162 11.45 -2.61 -5.20
C TYR A 162 12.22 -2.15 -3.97
N LYS A 163 13.54 -1.96 -4.12
CA LYS A 163 14.35 -1.32 -3.09
C LYS A 163 13.81 0.09 -2.84
N ALA A 164 13.63 0.48 -1.59
CA ALA A 164 13.29 1.86 -1.27
C ALA A 164 14.52 2.74 -1.44
N LEU A 165 14.40 3.85 -2.18
CA LEU A 165 15.41 4.90 -2.11
C LEU A 165 15.19 5.63 -0.79
N LYS A 166 16.18 5.61 0.10
CA LYS A 166 16.14 6.50 1.25
C LYS A 166 16.22 7.93 0.72
N PRO A 167 15.32 8.84 1.13
CA PRO A 167 15.54 10.26 0.87
C PRO A 167 16.93 10.61 1.39
N GLU A 168 17.75 11.25 0.55
CA GLU A 168 18.96 11.90 1.08
C GLU A 168 18.50 12.88 2.16
N ALA A 169 19.25 12.94 3.28
CA ALA A 169 18.98 13.95 4.29
C ALA A 169 18.99 15.31 3.58
N PRO A 170 18.02 16.21 3.83
CA PRO A 170 18.07 17.53 3.24
C PRO A 170 19.43 18.13 3.55
N ALA A 171 20.13 18.61 2.51
CA ALA A 171 21.44 19.23 2.66
C ALA A 171 21.36 20.27 3.79
N GLU A 172 22.29 20.21 4.76
CA GLU A 172 22.38 21.23 5.80
C GLU A 172 22.43 22.60 5.13
N VAL A 173 21.36 23.36 5.25
CA VAL A 173 21.36 24.78 4.89
C VAL A 173 22.30 25.44 5.89
N LYS A 174 23.55 25.66 5.49
CA LYS A 174 24.53 26.42 6.27
C LYS A 174 23.91 27.79 6.56
N ARG A 175 23.39 27.96 7.77
CA ARG A 175 22.90 29.26 8.23
C ARG A 175 24.10 30.23 8.20
N PRO A 176 23.98 31.40 7.56
CA PRO A 176 25.06 32.38 7.62
C PRO A 176 25.29 32.73 9.10
N ARG A 177 26.56 32.68 9.52
CA ARG A 177 26.95 33.12 10.86
C ARG A 177 26.56 34.59 10.99
N ARG A 178 25.73 34.90 11.99
CA ARG A 178 25.45 36.28 12.40
C ARG A 178 26.68 36.89 13.05
#